data_AF-A0A8S2T8Z8-F1
#
_entry.id   AF-A0A8S2T8Z8-F1
#
_cell.length_a   1.000
_cell.length_b   1.000
_cell.length_c   1.000
_cell.angle_alpha   90.00
_cell.angle_beta   90.00
_cell.angle_gamma   90.00
#
_symmetry.space_group_name_H-M   'P 1'
#
loop_
_entity.id
_entity.type
_entity.pdbx_description
1 polymer ?
#
loop_
_entity_poly.entity_id
_entity_poly.type
_entity_poly.pdbx_seq_one_letter_code
_entity_poly.pdbx_strand_id
1 'polypeptide(L)'
;MSQYDRLFNSTRIPKHECDLLVSNHNNIRHIVVIKNGHYYKVNILEKNGDLLSAEMIASIMKYLCEDLNEEENPYPLGYFTADKRDRWATIREQIE
;
A
#
# COMPACT_ATOMS: atom_id res chain seq x y z
N MET A 1 4.59 7.79 24.29
CA MET A 1 3.79 7.75 23.04
C MET A 1 4.66 7.62 21.78
N SER A 2 5.87 7.04 21.85
CA SER A 2 6.83 6.99 20.73
C SER A 2 6.48 6.01 19.60
N GLN A 3 5.39 5.24 19.73
CA GLN A 3 4.99 4.24 18.73
C GLN A 3 4.00 4.78 17.69
N TYR A 4 3.23 5.83 18.04
CA TYR A 4 2.18 6.36 17.17
C TYR A 4 2.69 6.92 15.85
N ASP A 5 3.92 7.47 15.84
CA ASP A 5 4.56 8.03 14.65
C ASP A 5 4.83 6.98 13.55
N ARG A 6 4.76 5.69 13.89
CA ARG A 6 4.98 4.57 12.97
C ARG A 6 3.69 3.91 12.46
N LEU A 7 2.52 4.44 12.83
CA LEU A 7 1.24 3.86 12.38
C LEU A 7 0.97 4.12 10.90
N PHE A 8 1.34 5.30 10.41
CA PHE A 8 1.13 5.71 9.02
C PHE A 8 2.45 5.78 8.27
N ASN A 9 2.37 5.70 6.94
CA ASN A 9 3.51 5.86 6.02
C ASN A 9 4.70 4.95 6.37
N SER A 10 4.44 3.81 6.99
CA SER A 10 5.46 2.90 7.49
C SER A 10 5.24 1.50 6.92
N THR A 11 6.33 0.79 6.62
CA THR A 11 6.28 -0.58 6.13
C THR A 11 7.50 -1.37 6.60
N ARG A 12 7.38 -2.69 6.56
CA ARG A 12 8.48 -3.62 6.85
C ARG A 12 9.06 -4.11 5.52
N ILE A 13 10.32 -3.81 5.29
CA ILE A 13 11.08 -4.27 4.13
C ILE A 13 11.77 -5.59 4.50
N PRO A 14 11.48 -6.71 3.80
CA PRO A 14 12.22 -7.95 4.02
C PRO A 14 13.69 -7.77 3.65
N LYS A 15 14.59 -8.28 4.48
CA LYS A 15 16.03 -8.32 4.22
C LYS A 15 16.58 -9.64 4.75
N HIS A 16 17.68 -10.10 4.15
CA HIS A 16 18.41 -11.24 4.70
C HIS A 16 18.90 -10.92 6.11
N GLU A 17 18.91 -11.93 6.97
CA GLU A 17 19.25 -11.87 8.40
C GLU A 17 18.27 -11.08 9.28
N CYS A 18 17.95 -9.82 8.92
CA CYS A 18 17.07 -8.97 9.70
C CYS A 18 16.33 -7.94 8.84
N ASP A 19 15.00 -7.98 8.92
CA ASP A 19 14.13 -7.04 8.21
C ASP A 19 14.26 -5.60 8.73
N LEU A 20 13.99 -4.65 7.83
CA LEU A 20 14.06 -3.23 8.12
C LEU A 20 12.65 -2.63 8.28
N LEU A 21 12.42 -1.91 9.38
CA LEU A 21 11.24 -1.06 9.52
C LEU A 21 11.55 0.32 8.95
N VAL A 22 10.78 0.75 7.96
CA VAL A 22 10.94 2.04 7.29
C VAL A 22 9.69 2.87 7.49
N SER A 23 9.90 4.13 7.88
CA SER A 23 8.86 5.16 7.94
C SER A 23 9.23 6.28 6.98
N ASN A 24 8.28 6.70 6.14
CA ASN A 24 8.46 7.82 5.24
C ASN A 24 7.79 9.06 5.83
N HIS A 25 8.60 10.07 6.13
CA HIS A 25 8.16 11.32 6.74
C HIS A 25 7.94 12.45 5.71
N ASN A 26 8.04 12.14 4.41
CA ASN A 26 7.66 13.07 3.35
C ASN A 26 6.14 13.29 3.34
N ASN A 27 5.70 14.34 2.65
CA ASN A 27 4.28 14.66 2.48
C ASN A 27 3.57 13.62 1.57
N ILE A 28 3.27 12.45 2.14
CA ILE A 28 2.49 11.38 1.50
C ILE A 28 1.01 11.69 1.67
N ARG A 29 0.30 11.69 0.54
CA ARG A 29 -1.10 12.10 0.43
C ARG A 29 -2.04 11.00 -0.04
N HIS A 30 -1.53 9.79 -0.18
CA HIS A 30 -2.25 8.68 -0.77
C HIS A 30 -2.33 7.48 0.15
N ILE A 31 -3.32 6.65 -0.12
CA ILE A 31 -3.41 5.27 0.34
C ILE A 31 -3.19 4.33 -0.84
N VAL A 32 -2.95 3.07 -0.51
CA VAL A 32 -2.98 1.96 -1.48
C VAL A 32 -4.26 1.16 -1.23
N VAL A 33 -5.07 1.01 -2.27
CA VAL A 33 -6.26 0.13 -2.26
C VAL A 33 -5.92 -1.13 -3.03
N ILE A 34 -6.31 -2.30 -2.49
CA ILE A 34 -6.07 -3.59 -3.12
C ILE A 34 -7.43 -4.16 -3.54
N LYS A 35 -7.59 -4.50 -4.82
CA LYS A 35 -8.79 -5.16 -5.37
C LYS A 35 -8.35 -6.24 -6.35
N ASN A 36 -8.89 -7.45 -6.23
CA ASN A 36 -8.68 -8.55 -7.18
C ASN A 36 -7.20 -8.81 -7.55
N GLY A 37 -6.27 -8.62 -6.60
CA GLY A 37 -4.83 -8.80 -6.83
C GLY A 37 -4.11 -7.61 -7.48
N HIS A 38 -4.81 -6.50 -7.71
CA HIS A 38 -4.29 -5.24 -8.23
C HIS A 38 -4.10 -4.20 -7.12
N TYR A 39 -3.22 -3.24 -7.37
CA TYR A 39 -2.84 -2.19 -6.42
C TYR A 39 -3.12 -0.80 -6.99
N TYR A 40 -3.86 0.00 -6.25
CA TYR A 40 -4.32 1.32 -6.66
C TYR A 40 -3.77 2.40 -5.75
N LYS A 41 -3.09 3.38 -6.34
CA LYS A 41 -2.65 4.57 -5.63
C LYS A 41 -3.75 5.63 -5.64
N VAL A 42 -4.34 5.91 -4.48
CA VAL A 42 -5.45 6.86 -4.35
C VAL A 42 -5.03 8.01 -3.45
N ASN A 43 -4.93 9.22 -4.00
CA ASN A 43 -4.72 10.42 -3.18
C ASN A 43 -6.00 10.71 -2.39
N ILE A 44 -5.88 10.79 -1.06
CA ILE A 44 -6.99 11.14 -0.15
C ILE A 44 -6.78 12.49 0.53
N LEU A 45 -5.58 13.08 0.40
CA LEU A 45 -5.29 14.42 0.88
C LEU A 45 -5.10 15.37 -0.31
N GLU A 46 -5.67 16.57 -0.19
CA GLU A 46 -5.47 17.68 -1.11
C GLU A 46 -4.01 18.20 -1.08
N LYS A 47 -3.67 19.13 -1.98
CA LYS A 47 -2.29 19.67 -2.06
C LYS A 47 -1.88 20.45 -0.81
N ASN A 48 -2.85 21.04 -0.12
CA ASN A 48 -2.65 21.77 1.13
C ASN A 48 -2.59 20.85 2.37
N GLY A 49 -2.85 19.54 2.21
CA GLY A 49 -2.83 18.55 3.29
C GLY A 49 -4.19 18.22 3.89
N ASP A 50 -5.26 18.90 3.47
CA ASP A 50 -6.61 18.63 3.97
C ASP A 50 -7.15 17.31 3.42
N LEU A 51 -7.97 16.62 4.21
CA LEU A 51 -8.65 15.40 3.78
C LEU A 51 -9.71 15.74 2.73
N LEU A 52 -9.78 14.94 1.66
CA LEU A 52 -10.91 14.99 0.73
C LEU A 52 -12.24 14.79 1.48
N SER A 53 -13.32 15.35 0.96
CA SER A 53 -14.65 15.15 1.55
C SER A 53 -15.02 13.67 1.60
N ALA A 54 -15.81 13.28 2.60
CA ALA A 54 -16.24 11.89 2.76
C ALA A 54 -16.98 11.38 1.52
N GLU A 55 -17.78 12.25 0.88
CA GLU A 55 -18.51 11.95 -0.35
C GLU A 55 -17.57 11.67 -1.52
N MET A 56 -16.49 12.46 -1.66
CA MET A 56 -15.48 12.25 -2.70
C MET A 56 -14.75 10.92 -2.48
N ILE A 57 -14.32 10.63 -1.25
CA ILE A 57 -13.66 9.36 -0.93
C ILE A 57 -14.62 8.20 -1.18
N ALA A 58 -15.88 8.30 -0.77
CA ALA A 58 -16.90 7.27 -1.00
C ALA A 58 -17.13 7.04 -2.50
N SER A 59 -17.19 8.10 -3.30
CA SER A 59 -17.33 8.01 -4.76
C SER A 59 -16.14 7.29 -5.40
N ILE A 60 -14.91 7.61 -5.00
CA ILE A 60 -13.69 6.92 -5.48
C ILE A 60 -13.72 5.44 -5.10
N MET A 61 -14.10 5.11 -3.87
CA MET A 61 -14.20 3.72 -3.42
C MET A 61 -15.28 2.97 -4.17
N LYS A 62 -16.44 3.60 -4.41
CA LYS A 62 -17.51 3.03 -5.22
C LYS A 62 -17.05 2.72 -6.63
N TYR A 63 -16.37 3.67 -7.28
CA TYR A 63 -15.80 3.47 -8.61
C TYR A 63 -14.84 2.27 -8.63
N LEU A 64 -13.91 2.21 -7.67
CA LEU A 64 -12.97 1.09 -7.58
C LEU A 64 -13.69 -0.24 -7.35
N CYS A 65 -14.71 -0.29 -6.49
CA CYS A 65 -15.42 -1.52 -6.17
C CYS A 65 -16.37 -2.01 -7.27
N GLU A 66 -17.20 -1.11 -7.80
CA GLU A 66 -18.37 -1.45 -8.64
C GLU A 66 -18.16 -1.17 -10.12
N ASP A 67 -17.61 0.00 -10.45
CA ASP A 67 -17.55 0.47 -11.85
C ASP A 67 -16.31 -0.04 -12.58
N LEU A 68 -15.21 -0.21 -11.85
CA LEU A 68 -13.96 -0.73 -12.39
C LEU A 68 -14.03 -2.24 -12.55
N ASN A 69 -14.48 -2.69 -13.71
CA ASN A 69 -14.59 -4.10 -14.08
C ASN A 69 -13.25 -4.61 -14.63
N GLU A 70 -12.40 -5.06 -13.73
CA GLU A 70 -11.15 -5.73 -14.03
C GLU A 70 -11.24 -7.23 -13.74
N GLU A 71 -10.61 -8.03 -14.60
CA GLU A 71 -10.37 -9.44 -14.31
C GLU A 71 -9.37 -9.58 -13.15
N GLU A 72 -9.49 -10.69 -12.41
CA GLU A 72 -8.56 -11.02 -11.35
C GLU A 72 -7.13 -11.08 -11.89
N ASN A 73 -6.19 -10.46 -11.17
CA ASN A 73 -4.79 -10.55 -11.53
C ASN A 73 -4.33 -12.01 -11.41
N PRO A 74 -3.91 -12.67 -12.51
CA PRO A 74 -3.49 -14.06 -12.46
C PRO A 74 -2.19 -14.27 -11.66
N TYR A 75 -1.43 -13.19 -11.39
CA TYR A 75 -0.15 -13.22 -10.68
C TYR A 75 -0.07 -12.12 -9.61
N PRO A 76 -0.86 -12.20 -8.53
CA PRO A 76 -0.95 -11.14 -7.53
C PRO A 76 0.30 -11.11 -6.65
N LEU A 77 1.24 -10.19 -6.89
CA LEU A 77 2.53 -10.15 -6.18
C LEU A 77 2.44 -10.05 -4.65
N GLY A 78 1.28 -9.65 -4.10
CA GLY A 78 1.04 -9.56 -2.67
C GLY A 78 1.24 -10.83 -1.87
N TYR A 79 1.02 -12.01 -2.47
CA TYR A 79 1.11 -13.27 -1.71
C TYR A 79 2.52 -13.51 -1.16
N PHE A 80 3.57 -12.98 -1.82
CA PHE A 80 4.94 -13.13 -1.33
C PHE A 80 5.18 -12.48 0.03
N THR A 81 4.36 -11.48 0.40
CA THR A 81 4.44 -10.84 1.72
C THR A 81 4.16 -11.81 2.88
N ALA A 82 3.46 -12.91 2.60
CA ALA A 82 3.15 -13.99 3.55
C ALA A 82 4.17 -15.15 3.51
N ASP A 83 5.13 -15.15 2.59
CA ASP A 83 6.16 -16.20 2.50
C ASP A 83 7.23 -16.04 3.60
N LYS A 84 8.13 -17.02 3.72
CA LYS A 84 9.31 -16.98 4.57
C LYS A 84 10.13 -15.72 4.27
N ARG A 85 10.64 -15.08 5.32
CA ARG A 85 11.29 -13.76 5.23
C ARG A 85 12.48 -13.73 4.27
N ASP A 86 13.37 -14.71 4.35
CA ASP A 86 14.51 -14.81 3.43
C ASP A 86 14.08 -15.04 1.98
N ARG A 87 13.06 -15.89 1.76
CA ARG A 87 12.54 -16.12 0.41
C ARG A 87 11.89 -14.86 -0.15
N TRP A 88 11.13 -14.14 0.68
CA TRP A 88 10.56 -12.86 0.27
C TRP A 88 11.64 -11.81 0.02
N ALA A 89 12.70 -11.76 0.84
CA ALA A 89 13.83 -10.86 0.61
C ALA A 89 14.47 -11.10 -0.77
N THR A 90 14.78 -12.36 -1.10
CA THR A 90 15.34 -12.73 -2.41
C THR A 90 14.42 -12.37 -3.57
N ILE A 91 13.13 -12.71 -3.48
CA ILE A 91 12.17 -12.43 -4.56
C ILE A 91 11.97 -10.93 -4.73
N ARG A 92 11.89 -10.17 -3.63
CA ARG A 92 11.71 -8.73 -3.66
C ARG A 92 12.89 -8.02 -4.34
N GLU A 93 14.12 -8.47 -4.12
CA GLU A 93 15.31 -7.94 -4.80
C GLU A 93 15.33 -8.22 -6.32
N GLN A 94 14.62 -9.25 -6.78
CA GLN A 94 14.54 -9.57 -8.21
C GLN A 94 13.48 -8.75 -8.96
N ILE A 95 12.53 -8.14 -8.24
CA ILE A 95 11.42 -7.37 -8.83
C ILE A 95 11.54 -5.86 -8.61
N GLU A 96 12.54 -5.40 -7.85
CA GLU A 96 12.93 -3.98 -7.73
C GLU A 96 13.81 -3.54 -8.90
#